data_AF-A0A7G8V6X8-F1
#
_entry.id   AF-A0A7G8V6X8-F1
#
_cell.length_a   1.000
_cell.length_b   1.000
_cell.length_c   1.000
_cell.angle_alpha   90.00
_cell.angle_beta   90.00
_cell.angle_gamma   90.00
#
_symmetry.space_group_name_H-M   'P 1'
#
loop_
_entity.id
_entity.type
_entity.pdbx_description
1 polymer ?
#
loop_
_entity_poly.entity_id
_entity_poly.type
_entity_poly.pdbx_seq_one_letter_code
_entity_poly.pdbx_strand_id
1 'polypeptide(L)' 'MADLKTEFSVEFEGETIPVIITEVENGEDSILMVDIPAHDNFEIFLSEDDMWVTNDEVTVDEDFIFLIGDKFESLQP' A
#
# COMPACT_ATOMS: atom_id res chain seq x y z
N MET A 1 -7.36 6.82 16.92
CA MET A 1 -7.68 5.61 17.69
C MET A 1 -6.50 4.67 17.49
N ALA A 2 -6.63 3.33 17.44
CA ALA A 2 -5.47 2.49 17.11
C ALA A 2 -5.26 2.48 15.59
N ASP A 3 -4.04 2.67 15.13
CA ASP A 3 -3.69 2.55 13.71
C ASP A 3 -4.03 1.12 13.25
N LEU A 4 -4.78 0.97 12.15
CA LEU A 4 -5.10 -0.34 11.59
C LEU A 4 -3.92 -0.80 10.74
N LYS A 5 -3.35 -1.95 11.08
CA LYS A 5 -2.23 -2.54 10.34
C LYS A 5 -2.66 -3.81 9.64
N THR A 6 -2.43 -3.86 8.33
CA THR A 6 -2.69 -5.03 7.49
C THR A 6 -1.35 -5.52 6.95
N GLU A 7 -0.92 -6.68 7.43
CA GLU A 7 0.31 -7.34 7.02
C GLU A 7 0.00 -8.48 6.06
N PHE A 8 0.62 -8.47 4.89
CA PHE A 8 0.46 -9.52 3.89
C PHE A 8 1.74 -9.70 3.06
N SER A 9 1.71 -10.62 2.11
CA SER A 9 2.82 -10.85 1.20
C SER A 9 2.31 -10.95 -0.22
N VAL A 10 3.10 -10.42 -1.14
CA VAL A 10 2.80 -10.35 -2.57
C VAL A 10 3.93 -11.00 -3.35
N GLU A 11 3.59 -11.68 -4.44
CA GLU A 11 4.59 -12.28 -5.33
C GLU A 11 4.77 -11.36 -6.54
N PHE A 12 5.98 -10.82 -6.70
CA PHE A 12 6.33 -9.91 -7.79
C PHE A 12 7.66 -10.35 -8.40
N GLU A 13 7.71 -10.48 -9.73
CA GLU A 13 8.88 -10.97 -10.47
C GLU A 13 9.48 -12.32 -9.98
N GLY A 14 8.67 -13.14 -9.31
CA GLY A 14 9.09 -14.43 -8.74
C GLY A 14 9.72 -14.32 -7.35
N GLU A 15 9.72 -13.14 -6.74
CA GLU A 15 10.11 -12.91 -5.34
C GLU A 15 8.87 -12.68 -4.47
N THR A 16 8.87 -13.23 -3.25
CA THR A 16 7.83 -12.97 -2.26
C THR A 16 8.23 -11.77 -1.41
N ILE A 17 7.54 -10.66 -1.61
CA ILE A 17 7.80 -9.40 -0.93
C ILE A 17 6.77 -9.23 0.20
N PRO A 18 7.20 -9.14 1.46
CA PRO A 18 6.31 -8.80 2.57
C PRO A 18 5.93 -7.32 2.50
N VAL A 19 4.64 -7.02 2.69
CA VAL A 19 4.10 -5.67 2.62
C VAL A 19 3.22 -5.41 3.83
N ILE A 20 3.40 -4.25 4.44
CA ILE A 20 2.64 -3.82 5.61
C ILE A 20 1.98 -2.50 5.25
N ILE A 21 0.64 -2.48 5.30
CA ILE A 21 -0.12 -1.24 5.13
C ILE A 21 -0.62 -0.80 6.49
N THR A 22 -0.30 0.44 6.86
CA THR A 22 -0.78 1.09 8.07
C THR A 22 -1.74 2.20 7.67
N GLU A 23 -3.00 2.07 8.08
CA GLU A 23 -3.98 3.14 8.00
C GLU A 23 -3.79 4.09 9.18
N VAL A 24 -3.40 5.32 8.86
CA VAL A 24 -3.15 6.40 9.82
C VAL A 24 -4.29 7.40 9.72
N GLU A 25 -5.07 7.52 10.79
CA GLU A 25 -6.12 8.55 10.90
C GLU A 25 -5.46 9.94 11.06
N ASN A 26 -5.58 10.80 10.06
CA ASN A 26 -5.07 12.17 10.09
C ASN A 26 -6.23 13.18 10.09
N GLY A 27 -7.00 13.20 11.17
CA GLY A 27 -8.11 14.14 11.35
C GLY A 27 -9.41 13.61 10.75
N GLU A 28 -9.89 14.24 9.67
CA GLU A 28 -11.09 13.79 8.94
C GLU A 28 -10.79 12.76 7.84
N ASP A 29 -9.50 12.59 7.49
CA ASP A 29 -9.04 11.69 6.45
C ASP A 29 -8.19 10.54 7.02
N SER A 30 -8.20 9.40 6.32
CA SER A 30 -7.31 8.27 6.56
C SER A 30 -6.23 8.23 5.48
N ILE A 31 -4.97 8.04 5.89
CA ILE A 31 -3.83 7.87 4.98
C ILE A 31 -3.37 6.41 5.04
N LEU A 32 -3.11 5.80 3.88
CA LEU A 32 -2.59 4.43 3.80
C LEU A 32 -1.08 4.48 3.54
N MET A 33 -0.29 4.16 4.57
CA MET A 33 1.17 4.10 4.49
C MET A 33 1.63 2.67 4.26
N VAL A 34 2.39 2.46 3.19
CA VAL A 34 3.00 1.19 2.82
C VAL A 34 4.42 1.12 3.35
N ASP A 35 4.75 0.02 4.02
CA ASP A 35 6.08 -0.34 4.48
C ASP A 35 6.48 -1.67 3.81
N ILE A 36 7.60 -1.62 3.10
CA ILE A 36 8.17 -2.77 2.42
C ILE A 36 9.62 -2.89 2.87
N PRO A 37 10.04 -4.03 3.45
CA PRO A 37 11.42 -4.23 3.84
C PRO A 37 12.37 -4.01 2.67
N ALA A 38 13.41 -3.21 2.88
CA ALA A 38 14.40 -2.79 1.89
C ALA A 38 13.96 -1.72 0.88
N HIS A 39 12.74 -1.19 0.99
CA HIS A 39 12.29 0.00 0.27
C HIS A 39 11.94 1.13 1.24
N ASP A 40 11.91 2.35 0.73
CA ASP A 40 11.39 3.49 1.48
C ASP A 40 9.88 3.34 1.69
N ASN A 41 9.38 3.80 2.83
CA ASN A 41 7.96 3.89 3.10
C ASN A 41 7.30 4.91 2.17
N PHE A 42 6.11 4.59 1.68
CA PHE A 42 5.38 5.48 0.77
C PHE A 42 3.88 5.44 1.01
N GLU A 43 3.20 6.51 0.62
CA GLU A 43 1.75 6.59 0.70
C GLU A 43 1.09 6.00 -0.54
N ILE A 44 0.01 5.22 -0.36
CA ILE A 44 -0.88 4.83 -1.46
C ILE A 44 -2.28 5.40 -1.26
N PHE A 45 -2.96 5.64 -2.36
CA PHE A 45 -4.35 6.08 -2.36
C PHE A 45 -5.05 5.66 -3.64
N LEU A 46 -6.37 5.62 -3.59
CA LEU A 46 -7.20 5.37 -4.76
C LEU A 46 -7.40 6.69 -5.51
N SER A 47 -6.98 6.72 -6.77
CA SER A 47 -7.23 7.86 -7.66
C SER A 47 -8.70 7.92 -8.12
N GLU A 48 -9.08 9.02 -8.79
CA GLU A 48 -10.43 9.20 -9.35
C GLU A 48 -10.81 8.15 -10.41
N ASP A 49 -9.82 7.47 -10.99
CA ASP A 49 -10.01 6.42 -12.00
C ASP A 49 -10.09 5.00 -11.38
N ASP A 50 -10.37 4.89 -10.07
CA ASP A 50 -10.39 3.62 -9.31
C ASP A 50 -9.06 2.84 -9.42
N MET A 51 -7.96 3.57 -9.55
CA MET A 51 -6.61 3.02 -9.71
C MET A 51 -5.75 3.36 -8.50
N TRP A 52 -5.10 2.35 -7.91
CA TRP A 52 -4.16 2.51 -6.80
C TRP A 52 -2.88 3.17 -7.27
N VAL A 53 -2.56 4.32 -6.68
CA VAL A 53 -1.40 5.14 -7.05
C VAL A 53 -0.66 5.61 -5.80
N THR A 54 0.53 6.16 -5.99
CA THR A 54 1.34 6.79 -4.93
C THR A 54 1.67 8.22 -5.29
N ASN A 55 1.80 9.09 -4.29
CA ASN A 55 2.14 10.51 -4.46
C ASN A 55 3.66 10.74 -4.38
N ASP A 56 4.39 9.76 -3.88
CA ASP A 56 5.82 9.84 -3.65
C ASP A 56 6.58 9.42 -4.92
N GLU A 57 7.70 10.07 -5.20
CA GLU A 57 8.68 9.58 -6.19
C GLU A 57 9.37 8.32 -5.63
N VAL A 58 8.64 7.21 -5.62
CA VAL A 58 9.16 5.92 -5.19
C VAL A 58 9.92 5.25 -6.31
N THR A 59 10.98 4.52 -5.94
CA THR A 59 11.70 3.65 -6.89
C THR A 59 10.96 2.35 -7.19
N VAL A 60 9.69 2.29 -6.81
CA VAL A 60 8.85 1.10 -6.88
C VAL A 60 8.05 1.14 -8.18
N ASP A 61 7.92 -0.01 -8.85
CA ASP A 61 7.17 -0.11 -10.10
C ASP A 61 5.68 0.16 -9.89
N GLU A 62 5.05 0.85 -10.84
CA GLU A 62 3.61 1.13 -10.85
C GLU A 62 2.81 -0.19 -10.79
N ASP A 63 3.23 -1.21 -11.53
CA ASP A 63 2.59 -2.54 -11.52
C ASP A 63 2.61 -3.17 -10.12
N PHE A 64 3.66 -2.91 -9.34
CA PHE A 64 3.75 -3.41 -7.97
C PHE A 64 2.81 -2.67 -7.03
N ILE A 65 2.67 -1.34 -7.20
CA ILE A 65 1.72 -0.53 -6.43
C ILE A 65 0.28 -1.00 -6.67
N PHE A 66 -0.09 -1.23 -7.93
CA PHE A 66 -1.40 -1.79 -8.28
C PHE A 66 -1.65 -3.13 -7.59
N LEU A 67 -0.66 -4.03 -7.61
CA LEU A 67 -0.77 -5.36 -7.03
C LEU A 67 -0.91 -5.31 -5.51
N ILE A 68 -0.22 -4.40 -4.84
CA ILE A 68 -0.37 -4.14 -3.40
C ILE A 68 -1.79 -3.66 -3.08
N GLY A 69 -2.28 -2.68 -3.83
CA GLY A 69 -3.61 -2.10 -3.65
C GLY A 69 -4.75 -3.10 -3.85
N ASP A 70 -4.73 -3.84 -4.96
CA ASP A 70 -5.71 -4.90 -5.26
C ASP A 70 -5.70 -5.98 -4.16
N LYS A 71 -4.51 -6.40 -3.72
CA LYS A 71 -4.39 -7.37 -2.64
C LYS A 71 -4.95 -6.85 -1.32
N PHE A 72 -4.68 -5.60 -1.00
CA PHE A 72 -5.17 -4.95 0.20
C PHE A 72 -6.70 -4.86 0.18
N GLU A 73 -7.29 -4.39 -0.93
CA GLU A 73 -8.73 -4.29 -1.11
C GLU A 73 -9.41 -5.67 -0.97
N SER A 74 -8.82 -6.72 -1.56
CA SER A 74 -9.29 -8.10 -1.41
C SER A 74 -9.26 -8.61 0.04
N LEU A 75 -8.46 -8.01 0.93
CA LEU A 75 -8.35 -8.40 2.33
C LEU A 75 -9.31 -7.61 3.24
N GLN A 76 -9.86 -6.49 2.74
CA GLN A 76 -10.87 -5.73 3.46
C GLN A 76 -12.23 -6.45 3.38
N PRO A 77 -12.96 -6.58 4.50
CA PRO A 77 -14.24 -7.29 4.57
C PRO A 77 -15.43 -6.54 3.94
#